data_AF-A0A2V7JMD7-F1
#
_entry.id   AF-A0A2V7JMD7-F1
#
_cell.length_a   1.000
_cell.length_b   1.000
_cell.length_c   1.000
_cell.angle_alpha   90.00
_cell.angle_beta   90.00
_cell.angle_gamma   90.00
#
_symmetry.space_group_name_H-M   'P 1'
#
loop_
_entity.id
_entity.type
_entity.pdbx_description
1 polymer ?
#
loop_
_entity_poly.entity_id
_entity_poly.type
_entity_poly.pdbx_seq_one_letter_code
_entity_poly.pdbx_strand_id
1 'polypeptide(L)'
;MTTPDITAPKDRWLRAIGYGLLAEIATIFTIVAIVLLYKYAFARGLSDADYIAFAERVGALLGVIGGTLYVYLFAHLLMGRLATRFVAHGIVVAIAAIVLSVTGSLAGHQGVPPMYLLASALKVIAGGLAGSIASRRAHRTS
;
A
#
# COMPACT_ATOMS: atom_id res chain seq x y z
N MET A 1 19.28 -15.93 -19.54
CA MET A 1 18.25 -14.88 -19.48
C MET A 1 18.75 -13.84 -18.49
N THR A 2 19.43 -12.80 -18.98
CA THR A 2 20.01 -11.74 -18.15
C THR A 2 18.90 -10.78 -17.74
N THR A 3 18.45 -10.85 -16.49
CA THR A 3 17.61 -9.80 -15.92
C THR A 3 18.38 -8.49 -16.07
N PRO A 4 17.88 -7.48 -16.80
CA PRO A 4 18.61 -6.24 -16.97
C PRO A 4 18.82 -5.62 -15.59
N ASP A 5 20.09 -5.54 -15.18
CA ASP A 5 20.49 -4.70 -14.06
C ASP A 5 20.10 -3.27 -14.43
N ILE A 6 19.26 -2.62 -13.62
CA ILE A 6 18.58 -1.39 -14.03
C ILE A 6 19.57 -0.24 -13.85
N THR A 7 20.23 0.11 -14.95
CA THR A 7 21.43 0.95 -14.98
C THR A 7 21.19 2.45 -14.75
N ALA A 8 19.94 2.94 -14.71
CA ALA A 8 19.65 4.38 -14.55
C ALA A 8 19.11 4.75 -13.15
N PRO A 9 19.76 5.66 -12.40
CA PRO A 9 19.31 6.15 -11.10
C PRO A 9 17.87 6.67 -11.03
N LYS A 10 17.33 7.18 -12.13
CA LYS A 10 15.97 7.74 -12.22
C LYS A 10 14.89 6.66 -12.30
N ASP A 11 15.16 5.56 -13.01
CA ASP A 11 14.20 4.47 -13.22
C ASP A 11 13.85 3.77 -11.90
N ARG A 12 14.84 3.49 -11.04
CA ARG A 12 14.62 2.85 -9.74
C ARG A 12 13.68 3.62 -8.79
N TRP A 13 13.74 4.95 -8.79
CA TRP A 13 12.87 5.78 -7.95
C TRP A 13 11.45 5.86 -8.53
N LEU A 14 11.33 5.96 -9.85
CA LEU A 14 10.03 5.93 -10.52
C LEU A 14 9.33 4.59 -10.26
N ARG A 15 10.07 3.48 -10.28
CA ARG A 15 9.55 2.17 -9.89
C ARG A 15 9.09 2.14 -8.44
N ALA A 16 9.85 2.70 -7.50
CA ALA A 16 9.40 2.77 -6.10
C ALA A 16 8.08 3.52 -5.94
N ILE A 17 7.92 4.64 -6.65
CA ILE A 17 6.64 5.36 -6.69
C ILE A 17 5.55 4.47 -7.29
N GLY A 18 5.82 3.81 -8.43
CA GLY A 18 4.87 2.89 -9.07
C GLY A 18 4.42 1.74 -8.17
N TYR A 19 5.35 1.14 -7.41
CA TYR A 19 5.03 0.10 -6.43
C TYR A 19 4.20 0.64 -5.25
N GLY A 20 4.44 1.88 -4.82
CA GLY A 20 3.61 2.52 -3.79
C GLY A 20 2.19 2.80 -4.27
N LEU A 21 2.03 3.32 -5.49
CA LEU A 21 0.72 3.51 -6.11
C LEU A 21 -0.01 2.17 -6.29
N LEU A 22 0.70 1.14 -6.74
CA LEU A 22 0.12 -0.20 -6.91
C LEU A 22 -0.35 -0.79 -5.58
N ALA A 23 0.38 -0.56 -4.48
CA ALA A 23 -0.03 -1.01 -3.15
C ALA A 23 -1.34 -0.35 -2.69
N GLU A 24 -1.49 0.95 -2.90
CA GLU A 24 -2.71 1.66 -2.51
C GLU A 24 -3.88 1.31 -3.44
N ILE A 25 -3.64 1.17 -4.76
CA ILE A 25 -4.66 0.70 -5.71
C ILE A 25 -5.16 -0.70 -5.34
N ALA A 26 -4.25 -1.62 -4.98
CA ALA A 26 -4.62 -2.95 -4.51
C ALA A 26 -5.49 -2.89 -3.24
N THR A 27 -5.19 -1.96 -2.35
CA THR A 27 -5.98 -1.71 -1.12
C THR A 27 -7.40 -1.25 -1.46
N ILE A 28 -7.53 -0.22 -2.30
CA ILE A 28 -8.82 0.31 -2.76
C ILE A 28 -9.62 -0.79 -3.46
N PHE A 29 -8.99 -1.52 -4.38
CA PHE A 29 -9.64 -2.62 -5.10
C PHE A 29 -10.15 -3.70 -4.14
N THR A 30 -9.37 -4.04 -3.11
CA THR A 30 -9.78 -5.04 -2.10
C THR A 30 -10.98 -4.57 -1.29
N ILE A 31 -10.99 -3.31 -0.85
CA ILE A 31 -12.13 -2.70 -0.15
C ILE A 31 -13.38 -2.75 -1.04
N VAL A 32 -13.27 -2.25 -2.27
CA VAL A 32 -14.38 -2.22 -3.23
C VAL A 32 -14.89 -3.63 -3.52
N ALA A 33 -14.01 -4.59 -3.79
CA ALA A 33 -14.39 -5.97 -4.06
C ALA A 33 -15.16 -6.59 -2.90
N ILE A 34 -14.72 -6.39 -1.66
CA ILE A 34 -15.39 -6.92 -0.46
C ILE A 34 -16.76 -6.26 -0.26
N VAL A 35 -16.86 -4.94 -0.43
CA VAL A 35 -18.14 -4.22 -0.31
C VAL A 35 -19.13 -4.66 -1.37
N LEU A 36 -18.69 -4.78 -2.63
CA LEU A 36 -19.55 -5.24 -3.72
C LEU A 36 -19.96 -6.71 -3.55
N LEU A 37 -19.04 -7.57 -3.12
CA LEU A 37 -19.34 -8.96 -2.83
C LEU A 37 -20.40 -9.07 -1.72
N TYR A 38 -20.25 -8.31 -0.64
CA TYR A 38 -21.25 -8.27 0.43
C TYR A 38 -22.63 -7.83 -0.09
N LYS A 39 -22.67 -6.73 -0.85
CA LYS A 39 -23.90 -6.18 -1.44
C LYS A 39 -24.62 -7.16 -2.36
N TYR A 40 -23.89 -7.81 -3.26
CA TYR A 40 -24.51 -8.60 -4.33
C TYR A 40 -24.62 -10.10 -4.03
N ALA A 41 -23.81 -10.65 -3.12
CA ALA A 41 -23.84 -12.09 -2.81
C ALA A 41 -24.51 -12.41 -1.47
N PHE A 42 -24.31 -11.59 -0.43
CA PHE A 42 -24.70 -11.96 0.94
C PHE A 42 -25.89 -11.19 1.49
N ALA A 43 -26.04 -9.91 1.14
CA ALA A 43 -26.96 -9.02 1.83
C ALA A 43 -28.01 -8.36 0.93
N ARG A 44 -28.42 -9.06 -0.16
CA ARG A 44 -29.40 -8.53 -1.14
C ARG A 44 -30.64 -7.99 -0.43
N GLY A 45 -30.96 -6.72 -0.68
CA GLY A 45 -32.17 -6.06 -0.15
C GLY A 45 -31.98 -5.25 1.14
N LEU A 46 -30.77 -5.12 1.70
CA LEU A 46 -30.50 -4.14 2.76
C LEU A 46 -30.71 -2.69 2.28
N SER A 47 -30.93 -1.79 3.24
CA SER A 47 -31.04 -0.36 2.97
C SER A 47 -29.69 0.24 2.56
N ASP A 48 -29.71 1.36 1.85
CA ASP A 48 -28.48 2.08 1.48
C ASP A 48 -27.69 2.54 2.71
N ALA A 49 -28.37 2.87 3.81
CA ALA A 49 -27.74 3.26 5.07
C ALA A 49 -26.89 2.12 5.66
N ASP A 50 -27.40 0.88 5.62
CA ASP A 50 -26.68 -0.30 6.13
C ASP A 50 -25.43 -0.59 5.30
N TYR A 51 -25.51 -0.39 3.98
CA TYR A 51 -24.36 -0.56 3.09
C TYR A 51 -23.26 0.47 3.31
N ILE A 52 -23.64 1.73 3.51
CA ILE A 52 -22.68 2.81 3.81
C ILE A 52 -21.95 2.50 5.11
N ALA A 53 -22.69 2.14 6.17
CA ALA A 53 -22.09 1.80 7.47
C ALA A 53 -21.15 0.58 7.37
N PHE A 54 -21.49 -0.42 6.56
CA PHE A 54 -20.61 -1.56 6.29
C PHE A 54 -19.35 -1.13 5.53
N ALA A 55 -19.51 -0.35 4.46
CA ALA A 55 -18.40 0.12 3.64
C ALA A 55 -17.41 0.98 4.45
N GLU A 56 -17.90 1.84 5.33
CA GLU A 56 -17.06 2.63 6.24
C GLU A 56 -16.23 1.75 7.17
N ARG A 57 -16.84 0.73 7.79
CA ARG A 57 -16.14 -0.21 8.68
C ARG A 57 -15.08 -1.02 7.94
N VAL A 58 -15.43 -1.55 6.77
CA VAL A 58 -14.50 -2.31 5.92
C VAL A 58 -13.36 -1.42 5.43
N GLY A 59 -13.68 -0.21 4.97
CA GLY A 59 -12.69 0.78 4.54
C GLY A 59 -11.72 1.16 5.65
N ALA A 60 -12.22 1.39 6.87
CA ALA A 60 -11.39 1.70 8.04
C ALA A 60 -10.45 0.53 8.38
N LEU A 61 -10.97 -0.71 8.41
CA LEU A 61 -10.18 -1.88 8.78
C LEU A 61 -9.13 -2.24 7.71
N LEU A 62 -9.57 -2.38 6.46
CA LEU A 62 -8.69 -2.80 5.36
C LEU A 62 -7.79 -1.67 4.86
N GLY A 63 -8.20 -0.41 4.98
CA GLY A 63 -7.33 0.73 4.69
C GLY A 63 -6.10 0.74 5.59
N VAL A 64 -6.26 0.35 6.86
CA VAL A 64 -5.17 0.19 7.82
C VAL A 64 -4.43 -1.12 7.55
N ILE A 65 -5.08 -2.27 7.75
CA ILE A 65 -4.41 -3.59 7.74
C ILE A 65 -3.96 -3.95 6.33
N GLY A 66 -4.89 -3.92 5.37
CA GLY A 66 -4.63 -4.23 3.98
C GLY A 66 -3.63 -3.25 3.36
N GLY A 67 -3.82 -1.95 3.60
CA GLY A 67 -2.89 -0.90 3.13
C GLY A 67 -1.46 -1.11 3.63
N THR A 68 -1.28 -1.38 4.91
CA THR A 68 0.04 -1.68 5.48
C THR A 68 0.64 -2.96 4.89
N LEU A 69 -0.17 -4.02 4.78
CA LEU A 69 0.28 -5.30 4.22
C LEU A 69 0.70 -5.17 2.76
N TYR A 70 -0.08 -4.49 1.92
CA TYR A 70 0.25 -4.27 0.52
C TYR A 70 1.53 -3.43 0.37
N VAL A 71 1.72 -2.38 1.19
CA VAL A 71 2.98 -1.62 1.19
C VAL A 71 4.16 -2.53 1.50
N TYR A 72 4.07 -3.38 2.54
CA TYR A 72 5.13 -4.34 2.84
C TYR A 72 5.41 -5.29 1.67
N LEU A 73 4.36 -5.92 1.11
CA LEU A 73 4.49 -6.89 0.03
C LEU A 73 5.10 -6.27 -1.23
N PHE A 74 4.59 -5.13 -1.69
CA PHE A 74 5.08 -4.48 -2.89
C PHE A 74 6.47 -3.87 -2.70
N ALA A 75 6.78 -3.33 -1.52
CA ALA A 75 8.15 -2.95 -1.19
C ALA A 75 9.08 -4.17 -1.24
N HIS A 76 8.68 -5.30 -0.65
CA HIS A 76 9.47 -6.54 -0.66
C HIS A 76 9.74 -7.05 -2.08
N LEU A 77 8.72 -7.04 -2.95
CA LEU A 77 8.85 -7.41 -4.37
C LEU A 77 9.78 -6.46 -5.13
N LEU A 78 9.77 -5.16 -4.81
CA LEU A 78 10.71 -4.21 -5.38
C LEU A 78 12.15 -4.51 -4.93
N MET A 79 12.37 -4.86 -3.66
CA MET A 79 13.72 -5.13 -3.14
C MET A 79 14.43 -6.25 -3.90
N GLY A 80 13.71 -7.27 -4.37
CA GLY A 80 14.27 -8.33 -5.21
C GLY A 80 14.81 -7.87 -6.57
N ARG A 81 14.56 -6.61 -6.95
CA ARG A 81 15.03 -5.98 -8.20
C ARG A 81 16.04 -4.85 -7.95
N LEU A 82 16.51 -4.67 -6.73
CA LEU A 82 17.43 -3.61 -6.34
C LEU A 82 18.74 -4.19 -5.83
N ALA A 83 19.84 -3.47 -6.07
CA ALA A 83 21.15 -3.83 -5.54
C ALA A 83 21.49 -3.09 -4.22
N THR A 84 20.96 -1.88 -4.02
CA THR A 84 21.30 -1.01 -2.87
C THR A 84 20.14 -0.11 -2.46
N ARG A 85 20.31 0.63 -1.34
CA ARG A 85 19.37 1.65 -0.84
C ARG A 85 17.97 1.10 -0.55
N PHE A 86 17.89 -0.14 -0.07
CA PHE A 86 16.63 -0.86 0.16
C PHE A 86 15.67 -0.11 1.08
N VAL A 87 16.14 0.39 2.23
CA VAL A 87 15.31 1.15 3.18
C VAL A 87 14.73 2.40 2.51
N ALA A 88 15.56 3.17 1.79
CA ALA A 88 15.10 4.39 1.14
C ALA A 88 14.01 4.12 0.08
N HIS A 89 14.14 3.06 -0.72
CA HIS A 89 13.09 2.68 -1.67
C HIS A 89 11.82 2.23 -0.95
N GLY A 90 11.94 1.50 0.17
CA GLY A 90 10.80 1.09 0.98
C GLY A 90 10.02 2.28 1.55
N ILE A 91 10.72 3.31 2.01
CA ILE A 91 10.11 4.57 2.47
C ILE A 91 9.42 5.30 1.31
N VAL A 92 10.01 5.35 0.12
CA VAL A 92 9.37 5.97 -1.05
C VAL A 92 8.10 5.23 -1.48
N VAL A 93 8.10 3.89 -1.45
CA VAL A 93 6.88 3.08 -1.66
C VAL A 93 5.79 3.49 -0.67
N ALA A 94 6.13 3.59 0.62
CA ALA A 94 5.18 3.98 1.66
C ALA A 94 4.64 5.41 1.43
N ILE A 95 5.50 6.38 1.14
CA ILE A 95 5.11 7.77 0.89
C ILE A 95 4.16 7.87 -0.31
N ALA A 96 4.48 7.20 -1.42
CA ALA A 96 3.63 7.22 -2.61
C ALA A 96 2.24 6.63 -2.32
N ALA A 97 2.16 5.55 -1.54
CA ALA A 97 0.87 4.99 -1.10
C ALA A 97 0.10 5.96 -0.19
N ILE A 98 0.78 6.60 0.77
CA ILE A 98 0.19 7.56 1.70
C ILE A 98 -0.37 8.77 0.96
N VAL A 99 0.37 9.33 -0.01
CA VAL A 99 -0.09 10.46 -0.81
C VAL A 99 -1.42 10.13 -1.49
N LEU A 100 -1.52 8.97 -2.16
CA LEU A 100 -2.77 8.56 -2.79
C LEU A 100 -3.89 8.37 -1.77
N SER A 101 -3.58 7.78 -0.61
CA SER A 101 -4.53 7.57 0.50
C SER A 101 -5.09 8.88 1.04
N VAL A 102 -4.22 9.87 1.31
CA VAL A 102 -4.59 11.17 1.85
C VAL A 102 -5.37 11.98 0.81
N THR A 103 -4.93 12.00 -0.44
CA THR A 103 -5.67 12.68 -1.52
C THR A 103 -7.04 12.05 -1.73
N GLY A 104 -7.15 10.72 -1.70
CA GLY A 104 -8.43 10.01 -1.73
C GLY A 104 -9.33 10.35 -0.54
N SER A 105 -8.77 10.46 0.66
CA SER A 105 -9.51 10.87 1.85
C SER A 105 -10.05 12.29 1.76
N LEU A 106 -9.24 13.24 1.28
CA LEU A 106 -9.67 14.63 1.11
C LEU A 106 -10.83 14.73 0.11
N ALA A 107 -10.81 13.93 -0.96
CA ALA A 107 -11.88 13.88 -1.94
C ALA A 107 -13.16 13.21 -1.41
N GLY A 108 -13.03 12.15 -0.60
CA GLY A 108 -14.18 11.34 -0.13
C GLY A 108 -14.77 11.76 1.22
N HIS A 109 -13.94 12.20 2.17
CA HIS A 109 -14.32 12.47 3.56
C HIS A 109 -14.26 13.96 3.94
N GLN A 110 -13.91 14.84 3.00
CA GLN A 110 -13.67 16.27 3.24
C GLN A 110 -12.63 16.56 4.36
N GLY A 111 -11.72 15.60 4.61
CA GLY A 111 -10.73 15.69 5.67
C GLY A 111 -9.85 14.44 5.76
N VAL A 112 -8.95 14.42 6.75
CA VAL A 112 -8.07 13.27 7.05
C VAL A 112 -8.43 12.73 8.44
N PRO A 113 -9.24 11.66 8.52
CA PRO A 113 -9.59 11.06 9.80
C PRO A 113 -8.35 10.59 10.58
N PRO A 114 -8.36 10.60 11.92
CA PRO A 114 -7.21 10.21 12.74
C PRO A 114 -6.65 8.81 12.40
N MET A 115 -7.50 7.88 11.99
CA MET A 115 -7.08 6.53 11.57
C MET A 115 -6.15 6.53 10.34
N TYR A 116 -6.22 7.55 9.48
CA TYR A 116 -5.29 7.69 8.35
C TYR A 116 -3.87 8.04 8.82
N LEU A 117 -3.72 8.75 9.94
CA LEU A 117 -2.40 9.03 10.52
C LEU A 117 -1.76 7.75 11.04
N LEU A 118 -2.53 6.92 11.75
CA LEU A 118 -2.08 5.61 12.20
C LEU A 118 -1.73 4.71 11.01
N ALA A 119 -2.60 4.62 10.01
CA ALA A 119 -2.34 3.85 8.79
C ALA A 119 -1.07 4.32 8.08
N SER A 120 -0.84 5.63 8.01
CA SER A 120 0.37 6.20 7.40
C SER A 120 1.63 5.82 8.17
N ALA A 121 1.61 5.93 9.50
CA ALA A 121 2.75 5.51 10.33
C ALA A 121 3.06 4.02 10.14
N LEU A 122 2.03 3.17 10.12
CA LEU A 122 2.20 1.73 9.90
C LEU A 122 2.74 1.42 8.50
N LYS A 123 2.29 2.13 7.45
CA LYS A 123 2.84 1.99 6.09
C LYS A 123 4.32 2.36 6.02
N VAL A 124 4.75 3.44 6.70
CA VAL A 124 6.16 3.82 6.79
C VAL A 124 6.99 2.72 7.47
N ILE A 125 6.50 2.19 8.60
CA ILE A 125 7.15 1.08 9.31
C ILE A 125 7.26 -0.15 8.40
N ALA A 126 6.19 -0.51 7.70
CA ALA A 126 6.16 -1.64 6.77
C ALA A 126 7.17 -1.49 5.63
N GLY A 127 7.21 -0.33 4.97
CA GLY A 127 8.18 -0.03 3.92
C GLY A 127 9.62 -0.09 4.42
N GLY A 128 9.88 0.53 5.58
CA GLY A 128 11.19 0.48 6.24
C GLY A 128 11.62 -0.93 6.64
N LEU A 129 10.70 -1.74 7.16
CA LEU A 129 10.95 -3.14 7.55
C LEU A 129 11.29 -4.00 6.33
N ALA A 130 10.53 -3.89 5.24
CA ALA A 130 10.82 -4.61 3.99
C ALA A 130 12.22 -4.28 3.47
N GLY A 131 12.60 -3.00 3.48
CA GLY A 131 13.93 -2.56 3.09
C GLY A 131 15.05 -3.01 4.04
N SER A 132 14.81 -3.00 5.36
CA SER A 132 15.77 -3.44 6.38
C SER A 132 16.07 -4.94 6.26
N ILE A 133 15.03 -5.76 6.06
CA ILE A 133 15.18 -7.20 5.84
C ILE A 133 15.99 -7.46 4.57
N ALA A 134 15.72 -6.75 3.48
CA ALA A 134 16.47 -6.91 2.24
C ALA A 134 17.94 -6.48 2.38
N SER A 135 18.21 -5.38 3.07
CA SER A 135 19.57 -4.92 3.38
C SER A 135 20.37 -6.00 4.13
N ARG A 136 19.76 -6.63 5.15
CA ARG A 136 20.40 -7.70 5.92
C ARG A 136 20.65 -8.95 5.09
N ARG A 137 19.79 -9.27 4.12
CA ARG A 137 19.98 -10.40 3.21
C ARG A 137 21.15 -10.17 2.26
N ALA A 138 21.24 -8.97 1.68
CA ALA A 138 22.32 -8.62 0.75
C ALA A 138 23.72 -8.70 1.40
N HIS A 139 23.85 -8.29 2.66
CA HIS A 139 25.11 -8.38 3.40
C HIS A 139 25.52 -9.81 3.81
N ARG A 140 24.59 -10.78 3.81
CA ARG A 140 24.92 -12.18 4.13
C ARG A 140 25.44 -12.96 2.93
N THR A 141 25.19 -12.45 1.72
CA THR A 141 25.54 -13.11 0.45
C THR A 141 26.79 -12.50 -0.21
N SER A 142 27.34 -11.43 0.36
CA SER A 142 28.61 -10.79 -0.02
C SER A 142 29.76 -11.33 0.80
#